data_AF-A0A938PVQ2-F1
#
_entry.id   AF-A0A938PVQ2-F1
#
_cell.length_a   1.000
_cell.length_b   1.000
_cell.length_c   1.000
_cell.angle_alpha   90.00
_cell.angle_beta   90.00
_cell.angle_gamma   90.00
#
_symmetry.space_group_name_H-M   'P 1'
#
loop_
_entity.id
_entity.type
_entity.pdbx_description
1 polymer ?
#
loop_
_entity_poly.entity_id
_entity_poly.type
_entity_poly.pdbx_seq_one_letter_code
_entity_poly.pdbx_strand_id
1 'polypeptide(L)'
;MVNVAAGGAEKTPSFLERHRTRIMIAQGLLVPLGLAGIVWVAVHHGDSISPRGSVGYLAAALCTLQLSLLVFARRLHTSLATMGIGLPVGATMRIALQSLLYFFLFPLSTGAELSRWAKIKAASPRSSNLAVLTAVSFDRFMPAVACGAISLASLPFVTLRGLGASNAASLPAHPVIAVTVLLAAGAGAAAVAIRRGWF
;
A
#
# COMPACT_ATOMS: atom_id res chain seq x y z
N MET A 1 40.87 -32.11 -35.06
CA MET A 1 40.18 -32.15 -33.75
C MET A 1 40.66 -30.96 -32.94
N VAL A 2 39.86 -29.89 -32.86
CA VAL A 2 40.22 -28.67 -32.13
C VAL A 2 39.54 -28.74 -30.76
N ASN A 3 40.36 -28.86 -29.73
CA ASN A 3 39.91 -28.91 -28.34
C ASN A 3 39.61 -27.47 -27.90
N VAL A 4 38.36 -27.03 -28.03
CA VAL A 4 37.90 -25.73 -27.51
C VAL A 4 37.78 -25.88 -26.00
N ALA A 5 38.86 -25.58 -25.29
CA ALA A 5 38.86 -25.42 -23.85
C ALA A 5 37.92 -24.27 -23.51
N ALA A 6 36.69 -24.63 -23.11
CA ALA A 6 35.70 -23.72 -22.57
C ALA A 6 36.19 -23.21 -21.21
N GLY A 7 37.05 -22.19 -21.24
CA GLY A 7 37.37 -21.35 -20.10
C GLY A 7 36.11 -20.59 -19.70
N GLY A 8 35.26 -21.24 -18.90
CA GLY A 8 34.09 -20.63 -18.29
C GLY A 8 34.55 -19.56 -17.32
N ALA A 9 34.72 -18.33 -17.81
CA ALA A 9 34.96 -17.17 -16.98
C ALA A 9 33.79 -17.06 -15.99
N GLU A 10 34.08 -17.37 -14.72
CA GLU A 10 33.14 -17.32 -13.62
C GLU A 10 32.70 -15.85 -13.49
N LYS A 11 31.53 -15.53 -14.05
CA LYS A 11 30.97 -14.17 -14.01
C LYS A 11 30.69 -13.84 -12.56
N THR A 12 31.60 -13.07 -11.97
CA THR A 12 31.47 -12.59 -10.59
C THR A 12 30.19 -11.76 -10.54
N PRO A 13 29.22 -12.12 -9.68
CA PRO A 13 27.93 -11.45 -9.65
C PRO A 13 28.13 -9.97 -9.35
N SER A 14 27.48 -9.14 -10.16
CA SER A 14 27.58 -7.70 -10.05
C SER A 14 27.16 -7.24 -8.65
N PHE A 15 27.70 -6.11 -8.19
CA PHE A 15 27.33 -5.54 -6.88
C PHE A 15 25.80 -5.41 -6.71
N LEU A 16 25.11 -5.05 -7.81
CA LEU A 16 23.65 -4.93 -7.86
C LEU A 16 22.92 -6.27 -7.65
N GLU A 17 23.43 -7.37 -8.21
CA GLU A 17 22.86 -8.71 -8.00
C GLU A 17 23.00 -9.16 -6.54
N ARG A 18 24.18 -8.95 -5.94
CA ARG A 18 24.40 -9.28 -4.52
C ARG A 18 23.48 -8.48 -3.59
N HIS A 19 23.26 -7.20 -3.88
CA HIS A 19 22.37 -6.35 -3.08
C HIS A 19 20.90 -6.76 -3.25
N ARG A 20 20.47 -7.04 -4.49
CA ARG A 20 19.12 -7.54 -4.79
C ARG A 20 18.84 -8.87 -4.10
N THR A 21 19.77 -9.82 -4.13
CA THR A 21 19.63 -11.11 -3.44
C THR A 21 19.51 -10.94 -1.93
N ARG A 22 20.29 -10.04 -1.32
CA ARG A 22 20.18 -9.75 0.13
C ARG A 22 18.80 -9.17 0.50
N ILE A 23 18.27 -8.24 -0.31
CA ILE A 23 16.94 -7.67 -0.11
C ILE A 23 15.86 -8.76 -0.26
N MET A 24 15.98 -9.62 -1.28
CA MET A 24 15.05 -10.76 -1.49
C MET A 24 15.05 -11.73 -0.31
N ILE A 25 16.23 -12.07 0.21
CA ILE A 25 16.36 -12.96 1.38
C ILE A 25 15.78 -12.30 2.62
N ALA A 26 16.11 -11.02 2.88
CA ALA A 26 15.60 -10.28 4.03
C ALA A 26 14.07 -10.20 4.01
N GLN A 27 13.48 -9.88 2.86
CA GLN A 27 12.02 -9.81 2.71
C GLN A 27 11.35 -11.19 2.75
N GLY A 28 12.00 -12.21 2.17
CA GLY A 28 11.54 -13.60 2.24
C GLY A 28 11.53 -14.17 3.66
N LEU A 29 12.38 -13.66 4.56
CA LEU A 29 12.36 -13.96 6.00
C LEU A 29 11.37 -13.08 6.77
N LEU A 30 11.19 -11.82 6.37
CA LEU A 30 10.34 -10.87 7.09
C LEU A 30 8.86 -11.27 7.07
N VAL A 31 8.37 -11.80 5.95
CA VAL A 31 6.97 -12.23 5.80
C VAL A 31 6.60 -13.40 6.74
N PRO A 32 7.34 -14.52 6.76
CA PRO A 32 7.06 -15.60 7.71
C PRO A 32 7.29 -15.19 9.15
N LEU A 33 8.28 -14.31 9.44
CA LEU A 33 8.46 -13.74 10.78
C LEU A 33 7.26 -12.87 11.21
N GLY A 34 6.71 -12.06 10.30
CA GLY A 34 5.51 -11.27 10.55
C GLY A 34 4.27 -12.14 10.79
N LEU A 35 4.08 -13.18 9.98
CA LEU A 35 3.02 -14.18 10.18
C LEU A 35 3.18 -14.93 11.51
N ALA A 36 4.40 -15.39 11.82
CA ALA A 36 4.71 -16.04 13.08
C ALA A 36 4.47 -15.10 14.28
N GLY A 37 4.79 -13.81 14.14
CA GLY A 37 4.48 -12.78 15.14
C GLY A 37 2.97 -12.59 15.34
N ILE A 38 2.19 -12.51 14.26
CA ILE A 38 0.72 -12.42 14.33
C ILE A 38 0.13 -13.66 14.99
N VAL A 39 0.58 -14.86 14.60
CA VAL A 39 0.16 -16.13 15.21
C VAL A 39 0.57 -16.21 16.67
N TRP A 40 1.79 -15.80 17.01
CA TRP A 40 2.29 -15.78 18.39
C TRP A 40 1.47 -14.84 19.26
N VAL A 41 1.18 -13.61 18.79
CA VAL A 41 0.29 -12.67 19.47
C VAL A 41 -1.10 -13.27 19.62
N ALA A 42 -1.67 -13.87 18.57
CA ALA A 42 -2.99 -14.47 18.61
C ALA A 42 -3.08 -15.64 19.61
N VAL A 43 -2.01 -16.44 19.75
CA VAL A 43 -1.95 -17.58 20.68
C VAL A 43 -1.67 -17.13 22.11
N HIS A 44 -0.74 -16.21 22.34
CA HIS A 44 -0.30 -15.83 23.69
C HIS A 44 -1.11 -14.68 24.32
N HIS A 45 -1.83 -13.91 23.51
CA HIS A 45 -2.75 -12.87 23.96
C HIS A 45 -4.22 -13.23 23.64
N GLY A 46 -4.49 -14.49 23.28
CA GLY A 46 -5.83 -15.01 22.99
C GLY A 46 -6.78 -14.91 24.19
N ASP A 47 -6.27 -15.06 25.41
CA ASP A 47 -7.08 -15.02 26.64
C ASP A 47 -7.65 -13.63 26.95
N SER A 48 -7.06 -12.56 26.41
CA SER A 48 -7.59 -11.18 26.49
C SER A 48 -8.61 -10.87 25.39
N ILE A 49 -8.74 -11.75 24.39
CA ILE A 49 -9.71 -11.64 23.30
C ILE A 49 -10.97 -12.41 23.70
N SER A 50 -11.82 -11.76 24.50
CA SER A 50 -13.12 -12.32 24.88
C SER A 50 -13.89 -12.78 23.64
N PRO A 51 -14.30 -14.06 23.55
CA PRO A 51 -14.98 -14.62 22.37
C PRO A 51 -16.36 -13.99 22.12
N ARG A 52 -16.92 -13.25 23.09
CA ARG A 52 -18.21 -12.55 22.96
C ARG A 52 -18.09 -11.14 22.39
N GLY A 53 -16.88 -10.56 22.34
CA GLY A 53 -16.60 -9.28 21.67
C GLY A 53 -15.80 -9.42 20.36
N SER A 54 -15.15 -10.57 20.15
CA SER A 54 -14.18 -10.78 19.08
C SER A 54 -14.77 -10.84 17.67
N VAL A 55 -16.00 -11.36 17.51
CA VAL A 55 -16.66 -11.47 16.20
C VAL A 55 -16.95 -10.10 15.60
N GLY A 56 -17.34 -9.13 16.44
CA GLY A 56 -17.58 -7.75 16.01
C GLY A 56 -16.30 -7.07 15.50
N TYR A 57 -15.19 -7.26 16.22
CA TYR A 57 -13.88 -6.76 15.79
C TYR A 57 -13.36 -7.46 14.52
N LEU A 58 -13.59 -8.77 14.39
CA LEU A 58 -13.25 -9.52 13.18
C LEU A 58 -14.07 -9.01 11.98
N ALA A 59 -15.38 -8.83 12.15
CA ALA A 59 -16.24 -8.26 11.12
C ALA A 59 -15.79 -6.84 10.75
N ALA A 60 -15.48 -5.99 11.72
CA ALA A 60 -14.97 -4.64 11.49
C ALA A 60 -13.61 -4.65 10.76
N ALA A 61 -12.69 -5.55 11.13
CA ALA A 61 -11.41 -5.71 10.47
C ALA A 61 -11.58 -6.18 9.01
N LEU A 62 -12.47 -7.15 8.76
CA LEU A 62 -12.80 -7.61 7.41
C LEU A 62 -13.44 -6.50 6.58
N CYS A 63 -14.41 -5.77 7.13
CA CYS A 63 -15.00 -4.61 6.47
C CYS A 63 -13.96 -3.54 6.14
N THR A 64 -13.07 -3.23 7.07
CA THR A 64 -11.98 -2.26 6.88
C THR A 64 -11.01 -2.73 5.81
N LEU A 65 -10.69 -4.03 5.78
CA LEU A 65 -9.88 -4.63 4.73
C LEU A 65 -10.57 -4.46 3.37
N GLN A 66 -11.85 -4.81 3.24
CA GLN A 66 -12.59 -4.65 1.97
C GLN A 66 -12.64 -3.19 1.52
N LEU A 67 -12.88 -2.26 2.44
CA LEU A 67 -12.85 -0.82 2.14
C LEU A 67 -11.45 -0.38 1.67
N SER A 68 -10.39 -0.85 2.30
CA SER A 68 -9.02 -0.55 1.87
C SER A 68 -8.71 -1.07 0.47
N LEU A 69 -9.21 -2.25 0.12
CA LEU A 69 -9.06 -2.84 -1.22
C LEU A 69 -9.80 -2.02 -2.28
N LEU A 70 -11.01 -1.55 -1.98
CA LEU A 70 -11.78 -0.68 -2.86
C LEU A 70 -11.09 0.68 -3.06
N VAL A 71 -10.63 1.30 -1.99
CA VAL A 71 -9.87 2.56 -2.06
C VAL A 71 -8.61 2.39 -2.91
N PHE A 72 -7.90 1.27 -2.75
CA PHE A 72 -6.71 0.96 -3.53
C PHE A 72 -7.02 0.78 -5.03
N ALA A 73 -8.05 0.01 -5.36
CA ALA A 73 -8.49 -0.17 -6.74
C ALA A 73 -8.93 1.15 -7.38
N ARG A 74 -9.66 1.97 -6.62
CA ARG A 74 -10.14 3.28 -7.06
C ARG A 74 -9.00 4.26 -7.31
N ARG A 75 -8.01 4.30 -6.42
CA ARG A 75 -6.81 5.13 -6.56
C ARG A 75 -6.03 4.78 -7.83
N LEU A 76 -5.87 3.49 -8.14
CA LEU A 76 -5.24 3.06 -9.38
C LEU A 76 -6.03 3.54 -10.60
N HIS A 77 -7.37 3.45 -10.55
CA HIS A 77 -8.23 3.93 -11.63
C HIS A 77 -8.07 5.45 -11.84
N THR A 78 -8.07 6.24 -10.77
CA THR A 78 -7.81 7.67 -10.85
C THR A 78 -6.43 7.96 -11.44
N SER A 79 -5.39 7.24 -11.01
CA SER A 79 -4.02 7.41 -11.53
C SER A 79 -3.92 7.11 -13.03
N LEU A 80 -4.66 6.10 -13.51
CA LEU A 80 -4.74 5.77 -14.94
C LEU A 80 -5.52 6.84 -15.71
N ALA A 81 -6.65 7.28 -15.16
CA ALA A 81 -7.47 8.34 -15.76
C ALA A 81 -6.72 9.66 -15.89
N THR A 82 -5.91 10.04 -14.88
CA THR A 82 -5.06 11.26 -14.94
C THR A 82 -4.02 11.21 -16.06
N MET A 83 -3.62 10.02 -16.51
CA MET A 83 -2.68 9.82 -17.62
C MET A 83 -3.38 9.53 -18.96
N GLY A 84 -4.70 9.74 -19.04
CA GLY A 84 -5.50 9.49 -20.24
C GLY A 84 -5.72 8.02 -20.58
N ILE A 85 -5.47 7.10 -19.64
CA ILE A 85 -5.65 5.66 -19.85
C ILE A 85 -7.08 5.28 -19.45
N GLY A 86 -7.97 5.23 -20.44
CA GLY A 86 -9.36 4.83 -20.27
C GLY A 86 -9.51 3.31 -20.10
N LEU A 87 -9.52 2.83 -18.85
CA LEU A 87 -9.85 1.45 -18.52
C LEU A 87 -11.16 1.39 -17.71
N PRO A 88 -12.05 0.43 -17.98
CA PRO A 88 -13.27 0.28 -17.19
C PRO A 88 -12.92 -0.09 -15.75
N VAL A 89 -13.69 0.46 -14.79
CA VAL A 89 -13.44 0.31 -13.35
C VAL A 89 -13.28 -1.16 -12.95
N GLY A 90 -14.10 -2.06 -13.50
CA GLY A 90 -14.02 -3.50 -13.22
C GLY A 90 -12.70 -4.15 -13.66
N ALA A 91 -12.14 -3.71 -14.80
CA ALA A 91 -10.82 -4.20 -15.25
C ALA A 91 -9.72 -3.64 -14.35
N THR A 92 -9.78 -2.35 -13.99
CA THR A 92 -8.80 -1.75 -13.07
C THR A 92 -8.82 -2.44 -11.70
N MET A 93 -10.02 -2.73 -11.18
CA MET A 93 -10.20 -3.42 -9.90
C MET A 93 -9.63 -4.84 -9.93
N ARG A 94 -9.87 -5.58 -11.03
CA ARG A 94 -9.25 -6.91 -11.24
C ARG A 94 -7.73 -6.83 -11.26
N ILE A 95 -7.16 -5.86 -11.98
CA ILE A 95 -5.71 -5.65 -12.06
C ILE A 95 -5.16 -5.31 -10.66
N ALA A 96 -5.80 -4.39 -9.94
CA ALA A 96 -5.39 -3.97 -8.61
C ALA A 96 -5.36 -5.14 -7.61
N LEU A 97 -6.44 -5.93 -7.56
CA LEU A 97 -6.57 -7.09 -6.66
C LEU A 97 -5.55 -8.19 -6.99
N GLN A 98 -5.37 -8.51 -8.29
CA GLN A 98 -4.38 -9.50 -8.68
C GLN A 98 -2.96 -9.02 -8.38
N SER A 99 -2.65 -7.74 -8.59
CA SER A 99 -1.35 -7.16 -8.22
C SER A 99 -1.11 -7.16 -6.70
N LEU A 100 -2.16 -7.07 -5.89
CA LEU A 100 -2.07 -7.23 -4.43
C LEU A 100 -1.69 -8.66 -4.03
N LEU A 101 -2.21 -9.68 -4.71
CA LEU A 101 -1.76 -11.06 -4.48
C LEU A 101 -0.26 -11.21 -4.73
N TYR A 102 0.27 -10.59 -5.81
CA TYR A 102 1.72 -10.57 -6.05
C TYR A 102 2.50 -9.86 -4.94
N PHE A 103 1.91 -8.86 -4.28
CA PHE A 103 2.54 -8.18 -3.14
C PHE A 103 2.67 -9.09 -1.91
N PHE A 104 1.71 -10.00 -1.68
CA PHE A 104 1.77 -10.97 -0.59
C PHE A 104 2.65 -12.19 -0.89
N LEU A 105 2.67 -12.64 -2.15
CA LEU A 105 3.37 -13.85 -2.57
C LEU A 105 4.83 -13.61 -3.00
N PHE A 106 5.14 -12.43 -3.53
CA PHE A 106 6.49 -12.10 -4.00
C PHE A 106 7.03 -10.92 -3.21
N PRO A 107 8.12 -11.11 -2.44
CA PRO A 107 8.72 -10.04 -1.64
C PRO A 107 9.25 -8.86 -2.48
N LEU A 108 9.42 -9.05 -3.79
CA LEU A 108 9.86 -8.01 -4.70
C LEU A 108 8.71 -7.04 -5.03
N SER A 109 8.77 -5.85 -4.46
CA SER A 109 7.92 -4.71 -4.84
C SER A 109 7.89 -4.46 -6.35
N THR A 110 9.01 -4.71 -7.04
CA THR A 110 9.15 -4.61 -8.50
C THR A 110 8.35 -5.65 -9.27
N GLY A 111 8.12 -6.85 -8.72
CA GLY A 111 7.33 -7.89 -9.38
C GLY A 111 5.86 -7.52 -9.49
N ALA A 112 5.29 -6.92 -8.44
CA ALA A 112 3.93 -6.42 -8.44
C ALA A 112 3.73 -5.27 -9.45
N GLU A 113 4.74 -4.41 -9.62
CA GLU A 113 4.72 -3.30 -10.56
C GLU A 113 4.84 -3.76 -12.01
N LEU A 114 5.75 -4.69 -12.29
CA LEU A 114 5.91 -5.25 -13.63
C LEU A 114 4.65 -6.02 -14.05
N SER A 115 4.08 -6.81 -13.13
CA SER A 115 2.81 -7.51 -13.33
C SER A 115 1.67 -6.54 -13.60
N ARG A 116 1.59 -5.44 -12.83
CA ARG A 116 0.58 -4.40 -13.03
C ARG A 116 0.75 -3.70 -14.38
N TRP A 117 1.97 -3.29 -14.72
CA TRP A 117 2.31 -2.66 -15.99
C TRP A 117 1.94 -3.57 -17.17
N ALA A 118 2.34 -4.83 -17.12
CA ALA A 118 2.03 -5.82 -18.16
C ALA A 118 0.52 -6.00 -18.34
N LYS A 119 -0.25 -6.06 -17.23
CA LYS A 119 -1.72 -6.20 -17.27
C LYS A 119 -2.41 -4.95 -17.81
N ILE A 120 -1.97 -3.76 -17.41
CA ILE A 120 -2.50 -2.50 -17.95
C ILE A 120 -2.20 -2.42 -19.44
N LYS A 121 -0.98 -2.77 -19.86
CA LYS A 121 -0.57 -2.73 -21.25
C LYS A 121 -1.30 -3.77 -22.11
N ALA A 122 -1.55 -4.96 -21.57
CA ALA A 122 -2.38 -5.96 -22.22
C ALA A 122 -3.84 -5.50 -22.37
N ALA A 123 -4.39 -4.82 -21.37
CA ALA A 123 -5.76 -4.28 -21.40
C ALA A 123 -5.89 -3.01 -22.26
N SER A 124 -4.81 -2.24 -22.43
CA SER A 124 -4.77 -1.02 -23.25
C SER A 124 -3.49 -0.95 -24.11
N PRO A 125 -3.41 -1.72 -25.21
CA PRO A 125 -2.19 -1.81 -26.03
C PRO A 125 -1.77 -0.48 -26.66
N ARG A 126 -2.73 0.40 -26.96
CA ARG A 126 -2.50 1.71 -27.59
C ARG A 126 -1.89 2.76 -26.67
N SER A 127 -1.93 2.55 -25.35
CA SER A 127 -1.42 3.52 -24.38
C SER A 127 0.11 3.59 -24.42
N SER A 128 0.70 4.79 -24.32
CA SER A 128 2.15 4.96 -24.27
C SER A 128 2.77 4.23 -23.07
N ASN A 129 3.92 3.56 -23.26
CA ASN A 129 4.63 2.88 -22.18
C ASN A 129 5.01 3.85 -21.05
N LEU A 130 5.37 5.09 -21.42
CA LEU A 130 5.68 6.16 -20.47
C LEU A 130 4.45 6.56 -19.65
N ALA A 131 3.27 6.64 -20.28
CA ALA A 131 2.02 6.96 -19.59
C ALA A 131 1.61 5.86 -18.59
N VAL A 132 1.79 4.59 -18.96
CA VAL A 132 1.51 3.47 -18.05
C VAL A 132 2.50 3.47 -16.88
N LEU A 133 3.80 3.66 -17.15
CA LEU A 133 4.83 3.69 -16.11
C LEU A 133 4.59 4.85 -15.14
N THR A 134 4.34 6.06 -15.65
CA THR A 134 4.04 7.24 -14.83
C THR A 134 2.78 7.06 -14.00
N ALA A 135 1.70 6.48 -14.56
CA ALA A 135 0.50 6.16 -13.79
C ALA A 135 0.78 5.18 -12.64
N VAL A 136 1.57 4.14 -12.89
CA VAL A 136 1.95 3.15 -11.86
C VAL A 136 2.83 3.77 -10.79
N SER A 137 3.80 4.60 -11.17
CA SER A 137 4.65 5.33 -10.23
C SER A 137 3.85 6.34 -9.41
N PHE A 138 2.93 7.07 -10.03
CA PHE A 138 2.06 8.03 -9.35
C PHE A 138 1.18 7.36 -8.29
N ASP A 139 0.63 6.18 -8.61
CA ASP A 139 -0.14 5.36 -7.64
C ASP A 139 0.70 4.96 -6.41
N ARG A 140 2.03 4.86 -6.53
CA ARG A 140 2.95 4.57 -5.41
C ARG A 140 3.30 5.80 -4.58
N PHE A 141 3.54 6.93 -5.24
CA PHE A 141 3.88 8.17 -4.55
C PHE A 141 2.72 8.71 -3.73
N MET A 142 1.49 8.56 -4.21
CA MET A 142 0.33 9.13 -3.53
C MET A 142 0.10 8.66 -2.09
N PRO A 143 0.12 7.34 -1.78
CA PRO A 143 0.04 6.90 -0.39
C PRO A 143 1.24 7.33 0.44
N ALA A 144 2.46 7.42 -0.12
CA ALA A 144 3.62 7.92 0.63
C ALA A 144 3.45 9.39 1.04
N VAL A 145 2.96 10.23 0.12
CA VAL A 145 2.62 11.63 0.39
C VAL A 145 1.50 11.73 1.42
N ALA A 146 0.45 10.92 1.29
CA ALA A 146 -0.65 10.88 2.24
C ALA A 146 -0.19 10.45 3.65
N CYS A 147 0.64 9.41 3.76
CA CYS A 147 1.22 8.98 5.03
C CYS A 147 2.13 10.05 5.64
N GLY A 148 2.90 10.77 4.81
CA GLY A 148 3.69 11.91 5.24
C GLY A 148 2.81 13.04 5.79
N ALA A 149 1.75 13.40 5.07
CA ALA A 149 0.80 14.42 5.50
C ALA A 149 0.08 14.04 6.80
N ILE A 150 -0.36 12.78 6.94
CA ILE A 150 -0.98 12.26 8.17
C ILE A 150 0.02 12.28 9.32
N SER A 151 1.27 11.83 9.08
CA SER A 151 2.34 11.87 10.08
C SER A 151 2.58 13.30 10.58
N LEU A 152 2.72 14.27 9.65
CA LEU A 152 2.91 15.68 9.98
C LEU A 152 1.70 16.27 10.73
N ALA A 153 0.48 15.93 10.31
CA ALA A 153 -0.74 16.35 10.99
C ALA A 153 -0.88 15.74 12.39
N SER A 154 -0.29 14.56 12.62
CA SER A 154 -0.29 13.85 13.90
C SER A 154 0.80 14.31 14.88
N LEU A 155 1.89 14.93 14.39
CA LEU A 155 2.98 15.45 15.22
C LEU A 155 2.54 16.26 16.45
N PRO A 156 1.62 17.25 16.35
CA PRO A 156 1.22 18.03 17.52
C PRO A 156 0.61 17.17 18.63
N PHE A 157 -0.06 16.07 18.30
CA PHE A 157 -0.67 15.16 19.28
C PHE A 157 0.38 14.31 20.01
N VAL A 158 1.47 13.97 19.33
CA VAL A 158 2.57 13.17 19.91
C VAL A 158 3.43 14.04 20.83
N THR A 159 3.73 15.28 20.43
CA THR A 159 4.54 16.22 21.23
C THR A 159 3.82 16.68 22.50
N LEU A 160 2.49 16.86 22.44
CA LEU A 160 1.69 17.25 23.62
C LEU A 160 1.61 16.15 24.69
N ARG A 161 1.73 14.89 24.31
CA ARG A 161 1.71 13.75 25.24
C ARG A 161 3.06 13.53 25.94
N GLY A 162 4.16 13.94 25.30
CA GLY A 162 5.52 13.83 25.84
C GLY A 162 5.94 14.97 26.78
N LEU A 163 5.25 16.12 26.75
CA LEU A 163 5.62 17.33 27.51
C LEU A 163 4.98 17.46 28.90
N GLY A 164 4.47 16.38 29.48
CA GLY A 164 4.05 16.34 30.88
C GLY A 164 2.54 16.46 31.06
N ALA A 165 1.93 15.30 31.31
CA ALA A 165 0.59 15.16 31.86
C ALA A 165 0.56 15.60 33.35
N SER A 166 0.63 16.91 33.61
CA SER A 166 0.29 17.46 34.94
C SER A 166 -0.89 18.43 34.93
N ASN A 167 -1.40 18.86 33.77
CA ASN A 167 -2.57 19.74 33.66
C ASN A 167 -3.56 19.28 32.57
N ALA A 168 -4.01 18.03 32.63
CA ALA A 168 -4.96 17.44 31.66
C ALA A 168 -6.38 18.05 31.69
N ALA A 169 -6.65 19.07 32.51
CA ALA A 169 -7.98 19.67 32.67
C ALA A 169 -8.30 20.82 31.69
N SER A 170 -7.37 21.24 30.83
CA SER A 170 -7.64 22.29 29.83
C SER A 170 -6.90 22.06 28.52
N LEU A 171 -7.17 20.92 27.88
CA LEU A 171 -6.84 20.79 26.46
C LEU A 171 -7.86 21.63 25.67
N PRO A 172 -7.44 22.64 24.89
CA PRO A 172 -8.34 23.37 24.01
C PRO A 172 -8.95 22.40 23.00
N ALA A 173 -10.23 22.56 22.65
CA ALA A 173 -10.96 21.71 21.70
C ALA A 173 -10.36 21.67 20.27
N HIS A 174 -9.31 22.45 19.99
CA HIS A 174 -8.70 22.65 18.68
C HIS A 174 -8.13 21.40 17.96
N PRO A 175 -7.56 20.37 18.63
CA PRO A 175 -6.99 19.22 17.93
C PRO A 175 -8.07 18.28 17.37
N VAL A 176 -9.15 18.08 18.12
CA VAL A 176 -10.31 17.29 17.66
C VAL A 176 -10.94 18.00 16.48
N ILE A 177 -11.14 19.32 16.57
CA ILE A 177 -11.66 20.14 15.48
C ILE A 177 -10.76 20.02 14.22
N ALA A 178 -9.44 20.03 14.35
CA ALA A 178 -8.53 19.87 13.20
C ALA A 178 -8.71 18.52 12.48
N VAL A 179 -8.83 17.41 13.24
CA VAL A 179 -9.08 16.08 12.67
C VAL A 179 -10.49 15.99 12.07
N THR A 180 -11.50 16.54 12.74
CA THR A 180 -12.88 16.57 12.23
C THR A 180 -12.99 17.42 10.97
N VAL A 181 -12.27 18.56 10.90
CA VAL A 181 -12.21 19.42 9.71
C VAL A 181 -11.47 18.71 8.57
N LEU A 182 -10.38 17.99 8.84
CA LEU A 182 -9.67 17.22 7.81
C LEU A 182 -10.53 16.07 7.26
N LEU A 183 -11.23 15.35 8.13
CA LEU A 183 -12.17 14.30 7.74
C LEU A 183 -13.38 14.86 6.99
N ALA A 184 -13.93 15.99 7.43
CA ALA A 184 -15.05 16.67 6.76
C ALA A 184 -14.64 17.25 5.40
N ALA A 185 -13.42 17.80 5.29
CA ALA A 185 -12.86 18.27 4.03
C ALA A 185 -12.61 17.11 3.06
N GLY A 186 -12.07 15.99 3.55
CA GLY A 186 -11.90 14.76 2.78
C GLY A 186 -13.24 14.18 2.28
N ALA A 187 -14.25 14.14 3.15
CA ALA A 187 -15.60 13.68 2.80
C ALA A 187 -16.29 14.64 1.81
N GLY A 188 -16.13 15.96 1.98
CA GLY A 188 -16.65 16.98 1.07
C GLY A 188 -16.01 16.91 -0.31
N ALA A 189 -14.69 16.74 -0.37
CA ALA A 189 -13.97 16.55 -1.64
C ALA A 189 -14.43 15.26 -2.36
N ALA A 190 -14.63 14.17 -1.62
CA ALA A 190 -15.18 12.93 -2.15
C ALA A 190 -16.61 13.11 -2.68
N ALA A 191 -17.49 13.79 -1.94
CA ALA A 191 -18.87 14.05 -2.34
C ALA A 191 -18.97 14.96 -3.58
N VAL A 192 -18.15 16.01 -3.66
CA VAL A 192 -18.08 16.90 -4.84
C VAL A 192 -17.62 16.14 -6.07
N ALA A 193 -16.63 15.26 -5.91
CA ALA A 193 -16.12 14.48 -7.02
C ALA A 193 -17.14 13.41 -7.49
N ILE A 194 -17.90 12.80 -6.58
CA ILE A 194 -19.04 11.93 -6.94
C ILE A 194 -20.10 12.71 -7.72
N ARG A 195 -20.46 13.91 -7.25
CA ARG A 195 -21.49 14.75 -7.89
C ARG A 195 -21.09 15.25 -9.28
N ARG A 196 -19.79 15.39 -9.55
CA ARG A 196 -19.25 15.75 -10.87
C ARG A 196 -19.13 14.57 -11.83
N GLY A 197 -19.62 13.39 -11.45
CA GLY A 197 -19.52 12.18 -12.27
C GLY A 197 -18.08 11.71 -12.46
N TRP A 198 -17.17 12.14 -11.61
CA TRP A 198 -15.80 11.63 -11.61
C TRP A 198 -15.75 10.21 -11.03
N PHE A 199 -16.81 9.76 -10.36
CA PHE A 199 -17.02 8.45 -9.75
C PHE A 199 -18.15 7.68 -10.42
#